data_AF-A0A087NCU8-F1
#
_entry.id   AF-A0A087NCU8-F1
#
_cell.length_a   1.000
_cell.length_b   1.000
_cell.length_c   1.000
_cell.angle_alpha   90.00
_cell.angle_beta   90.00
_cell.angle_gamma   90.00
#
_symmetry.space_group_name_H-M   'P 1'
#
loop_
_entity.id
_entity.type
_entity.pdbx_description
1 polymer ?
#
loop_
_entity_poly.entity_id
_entity_poly.type
_entity_poly.pdbx_seq_one_letter_code
_entity_poly.pdbx_strand_id
1 'polypeptide(L)'
;MDRRGLSTALTLNFGARKNSILPEHSRNVVKFAVDRKTGIQHWKVNSWSEDGDIALSPAALDGPDLWFEEVLHNKIFVKDALAQALIEIGMGDVFRFQPCRIVDGL
;
A
#
# COMPACT_ATOMS: atom_id res chain seq x y z
N MET A 1 -38.14 4.67 20.79
CA MET A 1 -37.55 5.61 19.83
C MET A 1 -36.37 4.90 19.20
N ASP A 2 -36.56 4.37 18.00
CA ASP A 2 -35.60 3.53 17.29
C ASP A 2 -34.65 4.44 16.49
N ARG A 3 -33.37 4.52 16.90
CA ARG A 3 -32.32 5.25 16.18
C ARG A 3 -31.65 4.34 15.15
N ARG A 4 -32.42 3.82 14.18
CA ARG A 4 -31.83 3.29 12.96
C ARG A 4 -31.48 4.47 12.05
N GLY A 5 -30.36 5.13 12.35
CA GLY A 5 -29.76 6.10 11.44
C GLY A 5 -29.46 5.42 10.10
N LEU A 6 -29.91 6.05 9.02
CA LEU A 6 -29.55 5.63 7.66
C LEU A 6 -28.03 5.60 7.55
N SER A 7 -27.46 4.41 7.40
CA SER A 7 -26.04 4.26 7.09
C SER A 7 -25.84 4.62 5.61
N THR A 8 -25.32 5.81 5.36
CA THR A 8 -24.86 6.19 4.02
C THR A 8 -23.50 5.55 3.81
N ALA A 9 -23.47 4.39 3.14
CA ALA A 9 -22.23 3.79 2.67
C ALA A 9 -21.84 4.41 1.32
N LEU A 10 -20.64 4.97 1.23
CA LEU A 10 -20.04 5.44 -0.02
C LEU A 10 -18.90 4.50 -0.41
N THR A 11 -18.78 4.21 -1.71
CA THR A 11 -17.67 3.42 -2.25
C THR A 11 -16.57 4.36 -2.74
N LEU A 12 -15.37 4.22 -2.18
CA LEU A 12 -14.19 4.92 -2.67
C LEU A 12 -13.61 4.15 -3.87
N ASN A 13 -13.70 4.75 -5.06
CA ASN A 13 -13.07 4.20 -6.26
C ASN A 13 -11.76 4.94 -6.55
N PHE A 14 -10.64 4.22 -6.54
CA PHE A 14 -9.34 4.72 -6.97
C PHE A 14 -8.62 3.66 -7.79
N GLY A 15 -7.80 4.09 -8.76
CA GLY A 15 -7.15 3.20 -9.72
C GLY A 15 -5.72 3.58 -10.04
N ALA A 16 -5.12 4.51 -9.28
CA ALA A 16 -3.73 4.86 -9.47
C ALA A 16 -2.84 3.63 -9.25
N ARG A 17 -1.94 3.38 -10.20
CA ARG A 17 -0.94 2.33 -10.13
C ARG A 17 0.45 2.94 -10.27
N LYS A 18 1.42 2.42 -9.51
CA LYS A 18 2.82 2.83 -9.58
C LYS A 18 3.70 1.58 -9.68
N ASN A 19 4.93 1.78 -10.10
CA ASN A 19 5.98 0.76 -10.08
C ASN A 19 7.17 1.30 -9.30
N SER A 20 6.97 1.44 -7.99
CA SER A 20 7.92 2.03 -7.06
C SER A 20 8.47 1.03 -6.05
N ILE A 21 7.90 -0.18 -5.94
CA ILE A 21 8.44 -1.20 -5.05
C ILE A 21 9.84 -1.66 -5.46
N LEU A 22 10.67 -1.89 -4.46
CA LEU A 22 12.02 -2.42 -4.56
C LEU A 22 12.09 -3.77 -3.84
N PRO A 23 11.69 -4.88 -4.50
CA PRO A 23 11.58 -6.19 -3.85
C PRO A 23 12.90 -6.68 -3.25
N GLU A 24 14.03 -6.46 -3.91
CA GLU A 24 15.37 -6.81 -3.45
C GLU A 24 15.84 -6.00 -2.24
N HIS A 25 15.25 -4.83 -2.02
CA HIS A 25 15.45 -4.02 -0.82
C HIS A 25 14.36 -4.25 0.23
N SER A 26 13.36 -5.07 -0.04
CA SER A 26 12.25 -5.33 0.88
C SER A 26 12.51 -6.59 1.71
N ARG A 27 12.01 -6.62 2.94
CA ARG A 27 11.98 -7.80 3.79
C ARG A 27 10.64 -8.49 3.64
N ASN A 28 10.61 -9.82 3.74
CA ASN A 28 9.38 -10.64 3.63
C ASN A 28 8.57 -10.48 2.33
N VAL A 29 9.10 -9.78 1.34
CA VAL A 29 8.56 -9.69 -0.01
C VAL A 29 9.17 -10.81 -0.83
N VAL A 30 8.32 -11.74 -1.28
CA VAL A 30 8.75 -12.92 -2.03
C VAL A 30 8.10 -12.94 -3.40
N LYS A 31 8.83 -13.49 -4.37
CA LYS A 31 8.29 -13.78 -5.69
C LYS A 31 7.17 -14.80 -5.54
N PHE A 32 5.99 -14.53 -6.11
CA PHE A 32 4.87 -15.47 -6.07
C PHE A 32 4.42 -15.94 -7.44
N ALA A 33 4.65 -15.15 -8.47
CA ALA A 33 4.27 -15.50 -9.83
C ALA A 33 5.22 -14.84 -10.85
N VAL A 34 5.26 -15.43 -12.03
CA VAL A 34 5.88 -14.84 -13.20
C VAL A 34 4.85 -14.93 -14.32
N ASP A 35 4.54 -13.79 -14.93
CA ASP A 35 3.68 -13.79 -16.11
C ASP A 35 4.41 -14.50 -17.25
N ARG A 36 3.81 -15.58 -17.77
CA ARG A 36 4.46 -16.43 -18.79
C ARG A 36 4.65 -15.76 -20.15
N LYS A 37 3.88 -14.71 -20.45
CA LYS A 37 3.94 -14.00 -21.74
C LYS A 37 4.95 -12.87 -21.70
N THR A 38 4.98 -12.12 -20.60
CA THR A 38 5.80 -10.90 -20.47
C THR A 38 7.09 -11.13 -19.69
N GLY A 39 7.18 -12.21 -18.91
CA GLY A 39 8.30 -12.46 -18.00
C GLY A 39 8.28 -11.59 -16.74
N ILE A 40 7.27 -10.73 -16.56
CA ILE A 40 7.16 -9.84 -15.40
C ILE A 40 7.01 -10.67 -14.13
N GLN A 41 7.82 -10.33 -13.13
CA GLN A 41 7.79 -10.96 -11.82
C GLN A 41 6.81 -10.23 -10.92
N HIS A 42 5.94 -10.99 -10.28
CA HIS A 42 5.00 -10.47 -9.30
C HIS A 42 5.38 -10.93 -7.89
N TRP A 43 5.15 -10.04 -6.95
CA TRP A 43 5.62 -10.13 -5.56
C TRP A 43 4.44 -10.14 -4.59
N LYS A 44 4.63 -10.77 -3.43
CA LYS A 44 3.68 -10.74 -2.32
C LYS A 44 4.42 -10.58 -1.00
N VAL A 45 3.74 -10.03 0.00
CA VAL A 45 4.21 -10.03 1.39
C VAL A 45 3.78 -11.36 2.03
N ASN A 46 4.73 -12.15 2.52
CA ASN A 46 4.45 -13.49 3.09
C ASN A 46 4.00 -13.41 4.57
N SER A 47 4.59 -12.49 5.34
CA SER A 47 4.22 -12.15 6.71
C SER A 47 4.66 -10.73 6.96
N TRP A 48 3.79 -9.90 7.54
CA TRP A 48 4.21 -8.60 8.07
C TRP A 48 4.82 -8.84 9.44
N SER A 49 6.12 -8.59 9.59
CA SER A 49 6.78 -8.76 10.88
C SER A 49 7.18 -7.43 11.50
N GLU A 50 7.60 -6.44 10.71
CA GLU A 50 8.23 -5.23 11.25
C GLU A 50 8.01 -3.98 10.37
N ASP A 51 8.29 -2.82 10.97
CA ASP A 51 8.33 -1.52 10.29
C ASP A 51 9.34 -1.52 9.14
N GLY A 52 8.94 -1.01 7.96
CA GLY A 52 9.85 -0.89 6.82
C GLY A 52 10.13 -2.20 6.08
N ASP A 53 9.28 -3.23 6.26
CA ASP A 53 9.32 -4.47 5.49
C ASP A 53 9.22 -4.20 3.98
N ILE A 54 8.48 -3.16 3.57
CA ILE A 54 8.43 -2.73 2.17
C ILE A 54 9.34 -1.54 1.94
N ALA A 55 10.28 -1.70 1.00
CA ALA A 55 11.09 -0.63 0.44
C ALA A 55 10.48 -0.13 -0.87
N LEU A 56 10.42 1.20 -1.01
CA LEU A 56 9.93 1.89 -2.19
C LEU A 56 10.98 2.90 -2.68
N SER A 57 10.99 3.18 -3.97
CA SER A 57 11.76 4.27 -4.55
C SER A 57 11.08 5.62 -4.32
N PRO A 58 11.79 6.76 -4.51
CA PRO A 58 11.20 8.09 -4.35
C PRO A 58 9.98 8.36 -5.24
N ALA A 59 9.83 7.64 -6.36
CA ALA A 59 8.66 7.75 -7.24
C ALA A 59 7.33 7.42 -6.54
N ALA A 60 7.36 6.74 -5.39
CA ALA A 60 6.19 6.53 -4.54
C ALA A 60 5.57 7.86 -4.03
N LEU A 61 6.38 8.90 -3.87
CA LEU A 61 5.97 10.20 -3.34
C LEU A 61 5.27 11.09 -4.38
N ASP A 62 5.44 10.79 -5.66
CA ASP A 62 4.85 11.56 -6.75
C ASP A 62 3.37 11.23 -6.97
N GLY A 63 2.58 12.23 -7.36
CA GLY A 63 1.18 12.04 -7.75
C GLY A 63 0.24 11.74 -6.58
N PRO A 64 -0.77 10.87 -6.74
CA PRO A 64 -1.85 10.68 -5.76
C PRO A 64 -1.40 10.01 -4.46
N ASP A 65 -2.16 10.25 -3.39
CA ASP A 65 -1.87 9.76 -2.05
C ASP A 65 -2.30 8.31 -1.80
N LEU A 66 -3.16 7.73 -2.65
CA LEU A 66 -3.57 6.33 -2.61
C LEU A 66 -3.25 5.64 -3.94
N TRP A 67 -2.63 4.47 -3.89
CA TRP A 67 -2.30 3.71 -5.09
C TRP A 67 -2.12 2.21 -4.84
N PHE A 68 -2.02 1.46 -5.93
CA PHE A 68 -1.55 0.08 -5.95
C PHE A 68 -0.18 0.00 -6.62
N GLU A 69 0.64 -0.96 -6.22
CA GLU A 69 1.84 -1.30 -7.00
C GLU A 69 1.47 -2.23 -8.15
N GLU A 70 2.08 -2.02 -9.32
CA GLU A 70 1.79 -2.82 -10.52
C GLU A 70 2.10 -4.30 -10.32
N VAL A 71 3.20 -4.57 -9.61
CA VAL A 71 3.77 -5.91 -9.45
C VAL A 71 3.62 -6.48 -8.03
N LEU A 72 3.07 -5.73 -7.06
CA LEU A 72 2.81 -6.24 -5.71
C LEU A 72 1.35 -6.66 -5.55
N HIS A 73 1.14 -7.88 -5.06
CA HIS A 73 -0.19 -8.45 -4.91
C HIS A 73 -0.95 -7.89 -3.70
N ASN A 74 -2.15 -7.36 -3.96
CA ASN A 74 -3.19 -7.08 -2.99
C ASN A 74 -2.72 -6.22 -1.79
N LYS A 75 -2.13 -5.05 -2.11
CA LYS A 75 -1.74 -4.03 -1.14
C LYS A 75 -2.14 -2.66 -1.66
N ILE A 76 -2.75 -1.87 -0.77
CA ILE A 76 -3.04 -0.47 -0.99
C ILE A 76 -1.96 0.31 -0.26
N PHE A 77 -1.38 1.27 -0.94
CA PHE A 77 -0.42 2.19 -0.38
C PHE A 77 -1.08 3.53 -0.13
N VAL A 78 -0.62 4.20 0.92
CA VAL A 78 -1.07 5.53 1.31
C VAL A 78 0.16 6.38 1.65
N LYS A 79 0.17 7.65 1.24
CA LYS A 79 1.21 8.58 1.71
C LYS A 79 1.02 8.92 3.18
N ASP A 80 2.12 9.18 3.87
CA ASP A 80 2.13 9.43 5.31
C ASP A 80 1.14 10.54 5.73
N ALA A 81 1.11 11.67 5.02
CA ALA A 81 0.20 12.77 5.33
C ALA A 81 -1.29 12.35 5.40
N LEU A 82 -1.75 11.51 4.46
CA LEU A 82 -3.13 11.01 4.47
C LEU A 82 -3.33 9.94 5.57
N ALA A 83 -2.33 9.09 5.82
CA ALA A 83 -2.39 8.12 6.92
C ALA A 83 -2.49 8.83 8.28
N GLN A 84 -1.67 9.87 8.53
CA GLN A 84 -1.71 10.65 9.77
C GLN A 84 -3.06 11.36 9.93
N ALA A 85 -3.59 12.00 8.89
CA ALA A 85 -4.90 12.62 8.96
C ALA A 85 -6.03 11.62 9.32
N LEU A 86 -5.95 10.38 8.83
CA LEU A 86 -6.90 9.32 9.19
C LEU A 86 -6.71 8.83 10.64
N ILE A 87 -5.46 8.74 11.12
CA ILE A 87 -5.14 8.40 12.51
C ILE A 87 -5.69 9.47 13.46
N GLU A 88 -5.49 10.75 13.16
CA GLU A 88 -5.93 11.89 13.97
C GLU A 88 -7.45 11.93 14.17
N ILE A 89 -8.23 11.45 13.20
CA ILE A 89 -9.69 11.31 13.31
C ILE A 89 -10.14 9.98 13.93
N GLY A 90 -9.21 9.19 14.49
CA GLY A 90 -9.49 7.95 15.19
C GLY A 90 -9.67 6.70 14.31
N MET A 91 -9.25 6.75 13.04
CA MET A 91 -9.36 5.59 12.12
C MET A 91 -8.13 4.68 12.12
N GLY A 92 -7.13 4.94 12.98
CA GLY A 92 -5.89 4.14 13.04
C GLY A 92 -6.13 2.64 13.23
N ASP A 93 -6.99 2.28 14.19
CA ASP A 93 -7.32 0.88 14.49
C ASP A 93 -8.15 0.19 13.40
N VAL A 94 -8.85 0.98 12.57
CA VAL A 94 -9.66 0.49 11.46
C VAL A 94 -8.77 0.08 10.28
N PHE A 95 -7.83 0.94 9.90
CA PHE A 95 -6.99 0.71 8.73
C PHE A 95 -5.70 -0.07 9.01
N ARG A 96 -5.21 -0.10 10.26
CA ARG A 96 -4.00 -0.83 10.68
C ARG A 96 -2.80 -0.54 9.77
N PHE A 97 -2.48 0.74 9.62
CA PHE A 97 -1.37 1.20 8.77
C PHE A 97 -0.05 0.51 9.15
N GLN A 98 0.79 0.27 8.15
CA GLN A 98 2.14 -0.29 8.30
C GLN A 98 3.12 0.63 7.57
N PRO A 99 4.21 1.07 8.21
CA PRO A 99 5.14 1.99 7.59
C PRO A 99 5.95 1.29 6.49
N CYS A 100 6.13 2.01 5.38
CA CYS A 100 7.06 1.67 4.31
C CYS A 100 8.28 2.58 4.40
N ARG A 101 9.43 2.14 3.87
CA ARG A 101 10.63 2.98 3.79
C ARG A 101 10.88 3.45 2.36
N ILE A 102 11.23 4.72 2.21
CA ILE A 102 11.76 5.25 0.95
C ILE A 102 13.28 5.00 0.93
N VAL A 103 13.80 4.46 -0.17
CA VAL A 103 15.23 4.25 -0.38
C VAL A 103 15.74 5.27 -1.39
N ASP A 104 16.53 6.23 -0.92
CA ASP A 104 17.17 7.24 -1.75
C ASP A 104 18.49 6.72 -2.36
N GLY A 105 18.82 7.18 -3.57
CA GLY A 105 20.15 6.98 -4.18
C GLY A 105 20.38 5.66 -4.92
N LEU A 106 19.33 5.02 -5.44
CA LEU A 106 19.41 3.88 -6.36
C LEU A 106 19.63 4.31 -7.82
#